data_AF-A0A2E4EDE0-F1
#
_entry.id   AF-A0A2E4EDE0-F1
#
_cell.length_a   1.000
_cell.length_b   1.000
_cell.length_c   1.000
_cell.angle_alpha   90.00
_cell.angle_beta   90.00
_cell.angle_gamma   90.00
#
_symmetry.space_group_name_H-M   'P 1'
#
loop_
_entity.id
_entity.type
_entity.pdbx_description
1 polymer ?
#
loop_
_entity_poly.entity_id
_entity_poly.type
_entity_poly.pdbx_seq_one_letter_code
_entity_poly.pdbx_strand_id
1 'polypeptide(L)'
;MDIYGSLERKGSRDLPEEYTTLAANELRSYILQDDLKSNGEDETLEVLMKTAERFLLDFQDVVDHNEKDPVWIHQWVSEQSTALSQHAQYYQPLYKGISHLTESHFVSPWAMCFIIEACVANMVPQEVTREGFFDHYAEVGEDGRAHYHYVVRFMENLIGRFFETYVMAKAK
;
A
#
# COMPACT_ATOMS: atom_id res chain seq x y z
N MET A 1 -11.10 10.87 -4.86
CA MET A 1 -10.32 12.11 -4.69
C MET A 1 -8.89 11.65 -4.68
N ASP A 2 -8.12 11.99 -5.70
CA ASP A 2 -6.76 11.49 -5.85
C ASP A 2 -5.83 12.27 -4.89
N ILE A 3 -5.57 11.72 -3.70
CA ILE A 3 -4.55 12.26 -2.79
C ILE A 3 -3.15 12.27 -3.43
N TYR A 4 -2.97 11.55 -4.55
CA TYR A 4 -1.74 11.49 -5.36
C TYR A 4 -1.70 12.48 -6.51
N GLY A 5 -2.72 13.32 -6.73
CA GLY A 5 -2.66 14.38 -7.75
C GLY A 5 -1.48 15.35 -7.58
N SER A 6 -0.77 15.27 -6.44
CA SER A 6 0.45 16.02 -6.12
C SER A 6 1.76 15.24 -6.30
N LEU A 7 1.72 13.91 -6.45
CA LEU A 7 2.90 13.09 -6.74
C LEU A 7 2.95 12.90 -8.26
N GLU A 8 3.85 13.63 -8.92
CA GLU A 8 4.17 13.37 -10.33
C GLU A 8 4.71 11.93 -10.45
N ARG A 9 3.83 10.98 -10.78
CA ARG A 9 4.23 9.62 -11.17
C ARG A 9 5.02 9.70 -12.47
N LYS A 10 6.32 9.97 -12.37
CA LYS A 10 7.22 9.94 -13.52
C LYS A 10 7.33 8.48 -13.95
N GLY A 11 7.16 8.26 -15.26
CA GLY A 11 7.03 6.94 -15.87
C GLY A 11 8.17 5.96 -15.53
N SER A 12 7.90 4.68 -15.84
CA SER A 12 8.72 3.48 -15.57
C SER A 12 10.12 3.76 -15.04
N ARG A 13 10.24 3.80 -13.72
CA ARG A 13 11.52 3.77 -13.03
C ARG A 13 11.74 2.38 -12.47
N ASP A 14 12.99 1.92 -12.54
CA ASP A 14 13.38 0.66 -11.91
C ASP A 14 13.37 0.85 -10.39
N LEU A 15 12.69 -0.06 -9.68
CA LEU A 15 12.74 -0.10 -8.22
C LEU A 15 14.15 -0.53 -7.77
N PRO A 16 14.67 0.02 -6.66
CA PRO A 16 15.92 -0.45 -6.05
C PRO A 16 15.90 -1.97 -5.82
N GLU A 17 17.06 -2.62 -5.96
CA GLU A 17 17.19 -4.08 -5.78
C GLU A 17 16.77 -4.52 -4.37
N GLU A 18 17.01 -3.67 -3.37
CA GLU A 18 16.59 -3.93 -1.99
C GLU A 18 15.07 -4.02 -1.86
N TYR A 19 14.33 -3.21 -2.62
CA TYR A 19 12.87 -3.14 -2.54
C TYR A 19 12.23 -4.30 -3.28
N THR A 20 12.77 -4.66 -4.44
CA THR A 20 12.33 -5.84 -5.19
C THR A 20 12.63 -7.13 -4.42
N THR A 21 13.77 -7.21 -3.73
CA THR A 21 14.11 -8.32 -2.84
C THR A 21 13.14 -8.41 -1.66
N LEU A 22 12.80 -7.28 -1.04
CA LEU A 22 11.87 -7.23 0.08
C LEU A 22 10.46 -7.68 -0.32
N ALA A 23 9.95 -7.19 -1.46
CA ALA A 23 8.68 -7.66 -2.03
C ALA A 23 8.70 -9.14 -2.37
N ALA A 24 9.78 -9.63 -3.01
CA ALA A 24 9.91 -11.04 -3.35
C ALA A 24 9.92 -11.95 -2.11
N ASN A 25 10.56 -11.52 -1.02
CA ASN A 25 10.57 -12.28 0.23
C ASN A 25 9.20 -12.37 0.88
N GLU A 26 8.43 -11.26 0.88
CA GLU A 26 7.07 -11.26 1.43
C GLU A 26 6.10 -12.07 0.56
N LEU A 27 6.19 -11.93 -0.77
CA LEU A 27 5.40 -12.75 -1.70
C LEU A 27 5.67 -14.24 -1.50
N ARG A 28 6.94 -14.63 -1.27
CA ARG A 28 7.30 -16.02 -0.96
C ARG A 28 6.67 -16.54 0.32
N SER A 29 6.57 -15.73 1.38
CA SER A 29 5.91 -16.21 2.61
C SER A 29 4.43 -16.47 2.37
N TYR A 30 3.76 -15.65 1.58
CA TYR A 30 2.35 -15.83 1.23
C TYR A 30 2.14 -17.04 0.32
N ILE A 31 2.99 -17.25 -0.69
CA ILE A 31 2.97 -18.46 -1.53
C ILE A 31 3.08 -19.73 -0.68
N LEU A 32 3.98 -19.74 0.32
CA LEU A 32 4.22 -20.92 1.15
C LEU A 32 3.17 -21.13 2.24
N GLN A 33 2.63 -20.05 2.83
CA GLN A 33 1.67 -20.13 3.92
C GLN A 33 0.26 -20.44 3.43
N ASP A 34 -0.11 -19.89 2.27
CA ASP A 34 -1.48 -19.93 1.74
C ASP A 34 -1.61 -20.79 0.47
N ASP A 35 -0.55 -21.51 0.08
CA ASP A 35 -0.49 -22.40 -1.09
C ASP A 35 -0.89 -21.72 -2.41
N LEU A 36 -0.52 -20.43 -2.56
CA LEU A 36 -0.77 -19.68 -3.80
C LEU A 36 0.01 -20.30 -4.96
N LYS A 37 -0.62 -20.40 -6.13
CA LYS A 37 0.02 -21.04 -7.27
C LYS A 37 1.03 -20.09 -7.93
N SER A 38 2.30 -20.45 -7.87
CA SER A 38 3.38 -19.70 -8.54
C SER A 38 3.44 -19.90 -10.06
N ASN A 39 2.46 -20.56 -10.67
CA ASN A 39 2.45 -20.90 -12.09
C ASN A 39 1.96 -19.75 -13.00
N GLY A 40 1.66 -18.58 -12.41
CA GLY A 40 1.19 -17.39 -13.13
C GLY A 40 -0.31 -17.40 -13.44
N GLU A 41 -1.07 -18.38 -12.92
CA GLU A 41 -2.54 -18.45 -13.07
C GLU A 41 -3.27 -17.99 -11.80
N ASP A 42 -2.54 -17.63 -10.75
CA ASP A 42 -3.12 -17.18 -9.48
C ASP A 42 -3.39 -15.67 -9.51
N GLU A 43 -4.66 -15.32 -9.72
CA GLU A 43 -5.14 -13.94 -9.73
C GLU A 43 -4.82 -13.21 -8.41
N THR A 44 -4.81 -13.92 -7.27
CA THR A 44 -4.43 -13.34 -5.98
C THR A 44 -2.97 -12.91 -6.00
N LEU A 45 -2.09 -13.80 -6.45
CA LEU A 45 -0.66 -13.49 -6.53
C LEU A 45 -0.39 -12.30 -7.46
N GLU A 46 -1.09 -12.21 -8.59
CA GLU A 46 -0.99 -11.08 -9.51
C GLU A 46 -1.43 -9.76 -8.84
N VAL A 47 -2.54 -9.77 -8.10
CA VAL A 47 -3.01 -8.60 -7.34
C VAL A 47 -1.99 -8.19 -6.28
N LEU A 48 -1.42 -9.14 -5.54
CA LEU A 48 -0.38 -8.84 -4.54
C LEU A 48 0.85 -8.20 -5.18
N MET A 49 1.31 -8.74 -6.32
CA MET A 49 2.46 -8.20 -7.06
C MET A 49 2.20 -6.77 -7.53
N LYS A 50 1.07 -6.52 -8.21
CA LYS A 50 0.72 -5.18 -8.71
C LYS A 50 0.52 -4.18 -7.57
N THR A 51 -0.03 -4.63 -6.45
CA THR A 51 -0.22 -3.79 -5.26
C THR A 51 1.13 -3.43 -4.63
N ALA A 52 2.03 -4.40 -4.47
CA ALA A 52 3.39 -4.17 -3.96
C ALA A 52 4.18 -3.20 -4.85
N GLU A 53 4.16 -3.43 -6.17
CA GLU A 53 4.87 -2.60 -7.14
C GLU A 53 4.38 -1.15 -7.09
N ARG A 54 3.05 -0.95 -7.16
CA ARG A 54 2.47 0.39 -7.10
C ARG A 54 2.80 1.10 -5.80
N PHE A 55 2.70 0.41 -4.67
CA PHE A 55 3.07 0.96 -3.38
C PHE A 55 4.54 1.36 -3.31
N LEU A 56 5.46 0.47 -3.71
CA LEU A 56 6.90 0.74 -3.65
C LEU A 56 7.30 1.88 -4.58
N LEU A 57 6.66 2.00 -5.74
CA LEU A 57 6.81 3.15 -6.63
C LEU A 57 6.32 4.42 -5.95
N ASP A 58 5.08 4.49 -5.47
CA ASP A 58 4.58 5.72 -4.83
C ASP A 58 5.40 6.06 -3.56
N PHE A 59 5.86 5.05 -2.81
CA PHE A 59 6.63 5.23 -1.59
C PHE A 59 8.06 5.71 -1.86
N GLN A 60 8.75 5.18 -2.88
CA GLN A 60 10.08 5.65 -3.26
C GLN A 60 10.05 7.13 -3.65
N ASP A 61 8.94 7.66 -4.19
CA ASP A 61 8.84 9.08 -4.52
C ASP A 61 8.84 9.91 -3.25
N VAL A 62 8.10 9.45 -2.23
CA VAL A 62 8.09 10.09 -0.91
C VAL A 62 9.49 10.06 -0.27
N VAL A 63 10.20 8.92 -0.35
CA VAL A 63 11.58 8.80 0.16
C VAL A 63 12.51 9.77 -0.57
N ASP A 64 12.51 9.79 -1.90
CA ASP A 64 13.36 10.66 -2.73
C ASP A 64 13.14 12.15 -2.43
N HIS A 65 11.90 12.55 -2.17
CA HIS A 65 11.58 13.94 -1.79
C HIS A 65 12.03 14.23 -0.37
N ASN A 66 11.76 13.32 0.57
CA ASN A 66 12.13 13.49 1.97
C ASN A 66 13.65 13.51 2.20
N GLU A 67 14.44 12.80 1.38
CA GLU A 67 15.91 12.87 1.44
C GLU A 67 16.45 14.23 0.96
N LYS A 68 15.76 14.89 0.01
CA LYS A 68 16.12 16.23 -0.47
C LYS A 68 15.63 17.33 0.47
N ASP A 69 14.46 17.15 1.07
CA ASP A 69 13.85 18.08 2.02
C ASP A 69 13.14 17.29 3.14
N PRO A 70 13.80 17.06 4.30
CA PRO A 70 13.22 16.33 5.42
C PRO A 70 12.03 17.02 6.08
N VAL A 71 11.82 18.33 5.86
CA VAL A 71 10.68 19.08 6.43
C VAL A 71 9.46 19.01 5.51
N TRP A 72 9.69 18.76 4.21
CA TRP A 72 8.64 18.66 3.20
C TRP A 72 7.54 17.68 3.60
N ILE A 73 7.86 16.49 4.12
CA ILE A 73 6.85 15.50 4.46
C ILE A 73 5.88 16.02 5.54
N HIS A 74 6.37 16.77 6.51
CA HIS A 74 5.53 17.37 7.56
C HIS A 74 4.62 18.46 6.99
N GLN A 75 5.16 19.27 6.07
CA GLN A 75 4.38 20.30 5.38
C GLN A 75 3.31 19.68 4.47
N TRP A 76 3.68 18.68 3.67
CA TRP A 76 2.77 17.96 2.78
C TRP A 76 1.64 17.28 3.57
N VAL A 77 1.95 16.59 4.69
CA VAL A 77 0.92 16.00 5.56
C VAL A 77 -0.03 17.09 6.11
N SER A 78 0.49 18.25 6.49
CA SER A 78 -0.34 19.37 6.96
C SER A 78 -1.26 19.90 5.86
N GLU A 79 -0.72 20.10 4.66
CA GLU A 79 -1.47 20.58 3.48
C GLU A 79 -2.55 19.58 3.05
N GLN A 80 -2.26 18.27 3.13
CA GLN A 80 -3.17 17.20 2.74
C GLN A 80 -4.07 16.70 3.90
N SER A 81 -3.97 17.27 5.10
CA SER A 81 -4.64 16.78 6.31
C SER A 81 -6.16 16.56 6.16
N THR A 82 -6.85 17.45 5.45
CA THR A 82 -8.28 17.32 5.15
C THR A 82 -8.55 16.13 4.22
N ALA A 83 -7.76 15.99 3.15
CA ALA A 83 -7.92 14.92 2.18
C ALA A 83 -7.59 13.54 2.80
N LEU A 84 -6.54 13.46 3.62
CA LEU A 84 -6.18 12.25 4.38
C LEU A 84 -7.29 11.86 5.37
N SER A 85 -7.90 12.84 6.04
CA SER A 85 -9.01 12.59 6.97
C SER A 85 -10.26 12.07 6.23
N GLN A 86 -10.57 12.65 5.08
CA GLN A 86 -11.67 12.20 4.24
C GLN A 86 -11.41 10.78 3.69
N HIS A 87 -10.20 10.52 3.22
CA HIS A 87 -9.76 9.20 2.78
C HIS A 87 -9.96 8.14 3.88
N ALA A 88 -9.52 8.43 5.11
CA ALA A 88 -9.69 7.54 6.26
C ALA A 88 -11.17 7.26 6.59
N GLN A 89 -12.04 8.27 6.47
CA GLN A 89 -13.47 8.11 6.65
C GLN A 89 -14.10 7.25 5.55
N TYR A 90 -13.62 7.37 4.31
CA TYR A 90 -14.19 6.65 3.17
C TYR A 90 -13.81 5.17 3.19
N TYR A 91 -12.54 4.86 3.36
CA TYR A 91 -12.08 3.49 3.35
C TYR A 91 -12.02 2.86 4.75
N GLN A 92 -12.80 3.39 5.71
CA GLN A 92 -12.83 2.93 7.10
C GLN A 92 -12.91 1.39 7.26
N PRO A 93 -13.69 0.65 6.45
CA PRO A 93 -13.70 -0.81 6.53
C PRO A 93 -12.30 -1.41 6.35
N LEU A 94 -11.54 -0.92 5.37
CA LEU A 94 -10.19 -1.41 5.07
C LEU A 94 -9.18 -1.02 6.16
N TYR A 95 -9.30 0.17 6.74
CA TYR A 95 -8.45 0.60 7.86
C TYR A 95 -8.59 -0.30 9.09
N LYS A 96 -9.78 -0.87 9.34
CA LYS A 96 -9.96 -1.86 10.43
C LYS A 96 -9.17 -3.15 10.20
N GLY A 97 -8.76 -3.42 8.96
CA GLY A 97 -7.91 -4.55 8.60
C GLY A 97 -6.42 -4.34 8.86
N ILE A 98 -5.99 -3.11 9.14
CA ILE A 98 -4.60 -2.75 9.47
C ILE A 98 -4.45 -2.85 11.00
N SER A 99 -4.48 -4.07 11.54
CA SER A 99 -4.49 -4.30 12.99
C SER A 99 -3.10 -4.31 13.62
N HIS A 100 -2.06 -4.70 12.88
CA HIS A 100 -0.75 -5.01 13.45
C HIS A 100 0.28 -3.88 13.35
N LEU A 101 0.17 -2.98 12.37
CA LEU A 101 1.05 -1.81 12.29
C LEU A 101 0.82 -0.91 13.49
N THR A 102 -0.42 -0.60 13.85
CA THR A 102 -0.71 0.30 14.98
C THR A 102 -0.18 -0.20 16.34
N GLU A 103 0.10 -1.51 16.47
CA GLU A 103 0.56 -2.14 17.71
C GLU A 103 2.09 -2.33 17.77
N SER A 104 2.75 -2.51 16.63
CA SER A 104 4.17 -2.94 16.58
C SER A 104 5.12 -1.90 15.99
N HIS A 105 4.63 -1.04 15.08
CA HIS A 105 5.42 -0.07 14.34
C HIS A 105 4.66 1.25 14.30
N PHE A 106 5.25 2.38 14.74
CA PHE A 106 4.61 3.68 14.55
C PHE A 106 4.62 4.08 13.06
N VAL A 107 3.76 3.44 12.27
CA VAL A 107 3.55 3.77 10.87
C VAL A 107 2.71 5.01 10.80
N SER A 108 3.23 6.00 10.08
CA SER A 108 2.57 7.29 9.96
C SER A 108 1.22 7.15 9.23
N PRO A 109 0.18 7.91 9.61
CA PRO A 109 -1.15 7.83 8.98
C PRO A 109 -1.16 7.96 7.46
N TRP A 110 -0.24 8.73 6.90
CA TRP A 110 -0.10 8.86 5.46
C TRP A 110 0.34 7.55 4.79
N ALA A 111 1.25 6.77 5.38
CA ALA A 111 1.68 5.49 4.81
C ALA A 111 0.55 4.45 4.81
N MET A 112 -0.33 4.47 5.83
CA MET A 112 -1.54 3.64 5.83
C MET A 112 -2.51 4.01 4.69
N CYS A 113 -2.56 5.28 4.30
CA CYS A 113 -3.35 5.69 3.14
C CYS A 113 -2.80 5.07 1.84
N PHE A 114 -1.47 5.00 1.69
CA PHE A 114 -0.82 4.41 0.51
C PHE A 114 -1.09 2.91 0.36
N ILE A 115 -1.16 2.16 1.46
CA ILE A 115 -1.58 0.76 1.44
C ILE A 115 -2.97 0.63 0.80
N ILE A 116 -3.91 1.41 1.31
CA ILE A 116 -5.32 1.28 0.96
C ILE A 116 -5.55 1.73 -0.48
N GLU A 117 -4.92 2.80 -0.93
CA GLU A 117 -5.04 3.28 -2.31
C GLU A 117 -4.41 2.32 -3.32
N ALA A 118 -3.23 1.76 -3.00
CA ALA A 118 -2.63 0.73 -3.84
C ALA A 118 -3.55 -0.50 -3.96
N CYS A 119 -4.18 -0.90 -2.85
CA CYS A 119 -5.13 -2.01 -2.81
C CYS A 119 -6.39 -1.70 -3.63
N VAL A 120 -7.06 -0.58 -3.36
CA VAL A 120 -8.28 -0.15 -4.07
C VAL A 120 -8.03 -0.02 -5.56
N ALA A 121 -6.92 0.60 -5.97
CA ALA A 121 -6.67 0.86 -7.37
C ALA A 121 -6.28 -0.38 -8.19
N ASN A 122 -5.87 -1.47 -7.54
CA ASN A 122 -5.59 -2.75 -8.21
C ASN A 122 -6.74 -3.77 -8.09
N MET A 123 -7.68 -3.52 -7.18
CA MET A 123 -8.82 -4.41 -6.95
C MET A 123 -10.14 -3.90 -7.53
N VAL A 124 -10.30 -2.59 -7.73
CA VAL A 124 -11.49 -2.02 -8.37
C VAL A 124 -11.28 -1.98 -9.90
N PRO A 125 -12.12 -2.65 -10.70
CA PRO A 125 -12.03 -2.60 -12.15
C PRO A 125 -12.46 -1.22 -12.71
N GLN A 126 -11.47 -0.47 -13.23
CA GLN A 126 -11.56 0.82 -13.95
C GLN A 126 -11.97 2.08 -13.14
N GLU A 127 -11.49 3.22 -13.63
CA GLU A 127 -11.21 4.51 -12.95
C GLU A 127 -12.23 4.94 -11.88
N VAL A 128 -11.74 4.98 -10.65
CA VAL A 128 -12.52 5.00 -9.41
C VAL A 128 -13.00 6.41 -9.10
N THR A 129 -14.25 6.70 -9.45
CA THR A 129 -15.00 7.65 -8.61
C THR A 129 -15.19 7.00 -7.23
N ARG A 130 -15.23 7.83 -6.17
CA ARG A 130 -15.47 7.34 -4.79
C ARG A 130 -16.69 6.42 -4.71
N GLU A 131 -17.71 6.70 -5.50
CA GLU A 131 -18.97 5.94 -5.58
C GLU A 131 -18.73 4.53 -6.14
N GLY A 132 -17.91 4.40 -7.21
CA GLY A 132 -17.58 3.11 -7.82
C GLY A 132 -16.90 2.12 -6.86
N PHE A 133 -16.09 2.60 -5.91
CA PHE A 133 -15.53 1.72 -4.87
C PHE A 133 -16.62 1.13 -3.97
N PHE A 134 -17.57 1.94 -3.49
CA PHE A 134 -18.57 1.45 -2.54
C PHE A 134 -19.56 0.50 -3.20
N ASP A 135 -19.95 0.78 -4.44
CA ASP A 135 -20.81 -0.10 -5.22
C ASP A 135 -20.13 -1.45 -5.43
N HIS A 136 -18.87 -1.45 -5.88
CA HIS A 136 -18.09 -2.66 -6.02
C HIS A 136 -17.92 -3.41 -4.69
N TYR A 137 -17.50 -2.72 -3.63
CA TYR A 137 -17.27 -3.32 -2.30
C TYR A 137 -18.55 -3.92 -1.68
N ALA A 138 -19.73 -3.39 -2.02
CA ALA A 138 -21.00 -3.97 -1.63
C ALA A 138 -21.36 -5.22 -2.45
N GLU A 139 -21.02 -5.23 -3.74
CA GLU A 139 -21.35 -6.29 -4.71
C GLU A 139 -20.46 -7.54 -4.59
N VAL A 140 -19.19 -7.40 -4.22
CA VAL A 140 -18.23 -8.52 -4.17
C VAL A 140 -18.49 -9.56 -3.07
N GLY A 141 -19.53 -9.39 -2.25
CA GLY A 141 -19.90 -10.35 -1.21
C GLY A 141 -18.91 -10.43 -0.04
N GLU A 142 -18.99 -11.47 0.78
CA GLU A 142 -18.09 -11.66 1.93
C GLU A 142 -16.69 -12.08 1.51
N ASP A 143 -16.58 -13.01 0.55
CA ASP A 143 -15.30 -13.53 0.07
C ASP A 143 -14.46 -12.45 -0.63
N GLY A 144 -15.06 -11.60 -1.46
CA GLY A 144 -14.35 -10.49 -2.08
C GLY A 144 -13.89 -9.44 -1.06
N ARG A 145 -14.68 -9.18 -0.01
CA ARG A 145 -14.27 -8.31 1.10
C ARG A 145 -13.13 -8.92 1.91
N ALA A 146 -13.16 -10.23 2.15
CA ALA A 146 -12.06 -10.95 2.78
C ALA A 146 -10.78 -10.86 1.93
N HIS A 147 -10.90 -10.90 0.60
CA HIS A 147 -9.78 -10.70 -0.32
C HIS A 147 -9.17 -9.29 -0.21
N TYR A 148 -10.00 -8.24 -0.10
CA TYR A 148 -9.50 -6.88 0.19
C TYR A 148 -8.67 -6.84 1.48
N HIS A 149 -9.17 -7.43 2.55
CA HIS A 149 -8.44 -7.50 3.82
C HIS A 149 -7.16 -8.33 3.74
N TYR A 150 -7.15 -9.37 2.91
CA TYR A 150 -5.98 -10.19 2.65
C TYR A 150 -4.86 -9.39 1.97
N VAL A 151 -5.20 -8.63 0.92
CA VAL A 151 -4.25 -7.74 0.22
C VAL A 151 -3.74 -6.64 1.16
N VAL A 152 -4.63 -6.03 1.96
CA VAL A 152 -4.24 -5.01 2.96
C VAL A 152 -3.24 -5.59 3.98
N ARG A 153 -3.46 -6.82 4.47
CA ARG A 153 -2.55 -7.48 5.42
C ARG A 153 -1.18 -7.78 4.82
N PHE A 154 -1.14 -8.22 3.56
CA PHE A 154 0.13 -8.41 2.85
C PHE A 154 0.92 -7.09 2.79
N MET A 155 0.26 -5.99 2.42
CA MET A 155 0.89 -4.67 2.37
C MET A 155 1.32 -4.17 3.74
N GLU A 156 0.53 -4.48 4.77
CA GLU A 156 0.83 -4.20 6.17
C GLU A 156 2.19 -4.82 6.58
N ASN A 157 2.38 -6.11 6.30
CA ASN A 157 3.61 -6.83 6.60
C ASN A 157 4.80 -6.31 5.76
N LEU A 158 4.57 -6.04 4.48
CA LEU A 158 5.59 -5.51 3.57
C LEU A 158 6.19 -4.21 4.12
N ILE A 159 5.33 -3.29 4.57
CA ILE A 159 5.74 -2.03 5.17
C ILE A 159 6.45 -2.23 6.50
N GLY A 160 5.96 -3.15 7.35
CA GLY A 160 6.63 -3.51 8.60
C GLY A 160 8.09 -3.90 8.35
N ARG A 161 8.32 -4.87 7.44
CA ARG A 161 9.68 -5.31 7.06
C ARG A 161 10.51 -4.21 6.45
N PHE A 162 9.89 -3.33 5.67
CA PHE A 162 10.58 -2.19 5.10
C PHE A 162 11.14 -1.29 6.20
N PHE A 163 10.31 -0.91 7.17
CA PHE A 163 10.75 -0.08 8.29
C PHE A 163 11.81 -0.77 9.14
N GLU A 164 11.67 -2.06 9.43
CA GLU A 164 12.70 -2.85 10.11
C GLU A 164 14.04 -2.75 9.37
N THR A 165 14.03 -2.97 8.06
CA THR A 165 15.25 -2.95 7.23
C THR A 165 15.86 -1.56 7.17
N TYR A 166 15.05 -0.51 6.95
CA TYR A 166 15.52 0.87 6.82
C TYR A 166 16.04 1.44 8.15
N VAL A 167 15.34 1.18 9.26
CA VAL A 167 15.77 1.59 10.60
C VAL A 167 17.07 0.88 11.00
N MET A 168 17.20 -0.42 10.73
CA MET A 168 18.42 -1.17 11.02
C MET A 168 19.62 -0.73 10.15
N ALA A 169 19.37 -0.30 8.91
CA ALA A 169 20.42 0.20 8.02
C ALA A 169 20.99 1.55 8.47
N LYS A 170 20.15 2.46 9.01
CA LYS A 170 20.58 3.79 9.50
C LYS A 170 21.16 3.80 10.92
N ALA A 171 21.04 2.70 11.67
CA ALA A 171 21.60 2.56 13.02
C ALA A 171 23.06 2.08 13.03
N LYS A 172 23.67 1.84 11.86
CA LYS A 172 25.09 1.50 11.67
C LYS A 172 25.86 2.70 11.16
#